data_AF-A0A2V7V6S5-F1
#
_entry.id   AF-A0A2V7V6S5-F1
#
_cell.length_a   1.000
_cell.length_b   1.000
_cell.length_c   1.000
_cell.angle_alpha   90.00
_cell.angle_beta   90.00
_cell.angle_gamma   90.00
#
_symmetry.space_group_name_H-M   'P 1'
#
loop_
_entity.id
_entity.type
_entity.pdbx_description
1 polymer ?
#
loop_
_entity_poly.entity_id
_entity_poly.type
_entity_poly.pdbx_seq_one_letter_code
_entity_poly.pdbx_strand_id
1 'polypeptide(L)'
;MLLPTHVPRWLDAERPVVEPLTVVRGTIARHSTLASALEGLLSPAGVHRLVEAARPVYDLARLSVGRPFGLALGPDGLLRAFTYGIDEVRTLRVLRRGEALEVEMVTRSFETRVDRVTGVIESSLFATVTTAGEDDQLALDLADIFAWDVDFNTEIRRGDSFRVAVEKLHVDGRFCRYGRILAAEFTRGKRVLRAVRFEGEKSSGYYDPAGTPLRKAFLRSPLKFSRISSRFSGARLHPILNVTRPHFGVDYAAPAGTPVLATGNGVVTLAGWKDDYGKTVRLRHPNGFETLYGHLSRIDVAPGQRVIQGMRLGAVGMTGLATGPHLDYRMVRKGVFVDPLKVQSPPADPLPAGERLAFERACAERLALLAADPVRTARAAP
;
A
#
# COMPACT_ATOMS: atom_id res chain seq x y z
N MET A 1 1.00 -88.14 -6.34
CA MET A 1 2.35 -88.00 -6.90
C MET A 1 2.57 -86.53 -7.24
N LEU A 2 3.44 -85.86 -6.48
CA LEU A 2 4.23 -84.64 -6.77
C LEU A 2 3.59 -83.42 -7.50
N LEU A 3 3.60 -82.27 -6.80
CA LEU A 3 3.69 -80.88 -7.30
C LEU A 3 5.09 -80.61 -7.95
N PRO A 4 5.45 -79.40 -8.47
CA PRO A 4 4.76 -78.35 -9.27
C PRO A 4 5.67 -77.78 -10.41
N THR A 5 5.30 -76.69 -11.11
CA THR A 5 6.06 -75.40 -11.16
C THR A 5 5.54 -74.42 -12.24
N HIS A 6 5.62 -73.12 -11.89
CA HIS A 6 5.43 -71.91 -12.71
C HIS A 6 4.00 -71.39 -12.95
N VAL A 7 3.48 -70.68 -11.94
CA VAL A 7 2.59 -69.54 -12.19
C VAL A 7 3.48 -68.34 -12.60
N PRO A 8 3.19 -67.64 -13.71
CA PRO A 8 4.08 -66.58 -14.20
C PRO A 8 3.99 -65.28 -13.40
N ARG A 9 5.13 -64.58 -13.39
CA ARG A 9 5.52 -63.44 -12.55
C ARG A 9 4.88 -62.08 -12.95
N TRP A 10 3.61 -62.06 -13.34
CA TRP A 10 2.88 -60.83 -13.71
C TRP A 10 1.73 -60.47 -12.77
N LEU A 11 1.66 -61.11 -11.60
CA LEU A 11 0.70 -60.75 -10.54
C LEU A 11 1.25 -59.76 -9.49
N ASP A 12 2.41 -59.14 -9.74
CA ASP A 12 2.92 -58.02 -8.95
C ASP A 12 2.79 -56.73 -9.77
N ALA A 13 1.55 -56.31 -10.01
CA ALA A 13 1.30 -54.90 -10.26
C ALA A 13 1.56 -54.19 -8.93
N GLU A 14 2.82 -53.83 -8.70
CA GLU A 14 3.24 -52.96 -7.60
C GLU A 14 2.30 -51.76 -7.59
N ARG A 15 1.34 -51.76 -6.65
CA ARG A 15 0.70 -50.54 -6.22
C ARG A 15 1.85 -49.58 -5.92
N PRO A 16 1.89 -48.37 -6.49
CA PRO A 16 2.94 -47.42 -6.15
C PRO A 16 2.98 -47.33 -4.63
N VAL A 17 4.09 -47.74 -4.04
CA VAL A 17 4.31 -47.62 -2.60
C VAL A 17 4.27 -46.13 -2.33
N VAL A 18 3.16 -45.65 -1.79
CA VAL A 18 3.05 -44.26 -1.35
C VAL A 18 3.96 -44.15 -0.14
N GLU A 19 5.19 -43.68 -0.36
CA GLU A 19 6.13 -43.43 0.72
C GLU A 19 5.45 -42.49 1.74
N PRO A 20 5.44 -42.83 3.04
CA PRO A 20 4.88 -41.95 4.04
C PRO A 20 5.71 -40.66 4.10
N LEU A 21 5.06 -39.52 3.89
CA LEU A 21 5.69 -38.20 3.93
C LEU A 21 5.42 -37.54 5.27
N THR A 22 6.47 -36.97 5.87
CA THR A 22 6.33 -36.02 6.98
C THR A 22 6.09 -34.64 6.38
N VAL A 23 4.87 -34.11 6.54
CA VAL A 23 4.48 -32.79 6.02
C VAL A 23 4.43 -31.77 7.14
N VAL A 24 5.23 -30.72 7.02
CA VAL A 24 5.27 -29.58 7.93
C VAL A 24 4.78 -28.34 7.21
N ARG A 25 3.93 -27.56 7.86
CA ARG A 25 3.44 -26.25 7.39
C ARG A 25 3.68 -25.22 8.45
N GLY A 26 4.10 -24.02 8.05
CA GLY A 26 4.39 -22.93 8.96
C GLY A 26 4.38 -21.58 8.26
N THR A 27 4.74 -20.54 9.01
CA THR A 27 4.95 -19.18 8.49
C THR A 27 6.33 -18.68 8.88
N ILE A 28 6.91 -17.80 8.06
CA ILE A 28 8.21 -17.19 8.35
C ILE A 28 8.06 -16.22 9.53
N ALA A 29 8.83 -16.45 10.59
CA ALA A 29 8.80 -15.61 11.79
C ALA A 29 9.55 -14.28 11.59
N ARG A 30 9.37 -13.34 12.53
CA ARG A 30 10.11 -12.08 12.50
C ARG A 30 11.60 -12.36 12.75
N HIS A 31 12.47 -11.76 11.93
CA HIS A 31 13.93 -11.92 11.99
C HIS A 31 14.44 -13.36 11.78
N SER A 32 13.62 -14.27 11.24
CA SER A 32 14.06 -15.64 10.91
C SER A 32 14.65 -15.72 9.50
N THR A 33 15.70 -16.52 9.35
CA THR A 33 16.20 -16.99 8.05
C THR A 33 15.52 -18.30 7.65
N LEU A 34 15.69 -18.74 6.40
CA LEU A 34 15.21 -20.07 6.00
C LEU A 34 15.84 -21.18 6.86
N ALA A 35 17.14 -21.05 7.15
CA ALA A 35 17.86 -22.02 7.95
C ALA A 35 17.27 -22.15 9.37
N SER A 36 16.96 -21.03 10.03
CA SER A 36 16.29 -21.07 11.34
C SER A 36 14.85 -21.57 11.24
N ALA A 37 14.13 -21.28 10.15
CA ALA A 37 12.75 -21.73 9.98
C ALA A 37 12.64 -23.25 9.72
N LEU A 38 13.72 -23.87 9.20
CA LEU A 38 13.81 -25.30 8.90
C LEU A 38 14.72 -26.04 9.89
N GLU A 39 15.12 -25.39 10.99
CA GLU A 39 15.96 -25.99 12.01
C GLU A 39 15.26 -27.20 12.64
N GLY A 40 15.99 -28.30 12.81
CA GLY A 40 15.44 -29.58 13.27
C GLY A 40 14.56 -30.31 12.25
N LEU A 41 14.21 -29.68 11.13
CA LEU A 41 13.41 -30.29 10.05
C LEU A 41 14.28 -30.74 8.87
N LEU A 42 15.25 -29.92 8.46
CA LEU A 42 16.13 -30.20 7.34
C LEU A 42 17.59 -29.98 7.76
N SER A 43 18.48 -30.88 7.34
CA SER A 43 19.91 -30.73 7.64
C SER A 43 20.49 -29.44 7.01
N PRO A 44 21.55 -28.85 7.58
CA PRO A 44 22.19 -27.65 7.00
C PRO A 44 22.59 -27.84 5.52
N ALA A 45 23.08 -29.03 5.15
CA ALA A 45 23.39 -29.38 3.77
C ALA A 45 22.14 -29.48 2.87
N GLY A 46 21.01 -29.95 3.42
CA GLY A 46 19.72 -29.95 2.74
C GLY A 46 19.20 -28.53 2.50
N VAL A 47 19.30 -27.66 3.51
CA VAL A 47 18.93 -26.24 3.40
C VAL A 47 19.79 -25.54 2.35
N HIS A 48 21.11 -25.74 2.36
CA HIS A 48 22.01 -25.16 1.37
C HIS A 48 21.65 -25.61 -0.06
N ARG A 49 21.41 -26.91 -0.27
CA ARG A 49 20.96 -27.44 -1.58
C ARG A 49 19.64 -26.82 -2.04
N LEU A 50 18.68 -26.66 -1.14
CA LEU A 50 17.40 -26.00 -1.43
C LEU A 50 17.61 -24.54 -1.86
N VAL A 51 18.43 -23.78 -1.13
CA VAL A 51 18.72 -22.38 -1.42
C VAL A 51 19.40 -22.23 -2.77
N GLU A 52 20.44 -23.02 -3.05
CA GLU A 52 21.16 -22.95 -4.33
C GLU A 52 20.27 -23.36 -5.52
N ALA A 53 19.47 -24.42 -5.37
CA ALA A 53 18.54 -24.85 -6.42
C ALA A 53 17.47 -23.79 -6.70
N ALA A 54 16.97 -23.10 -5.66
CA ALA A 54 15.93 -22.10 -5.80
C ALA A 54 16.43 -20.76 -6.37
N ARG A 55 17.69 -20.42 -6.16
CA ARG A 55 18.30 -19.12 -6.46
C ARG A 55 18.02 -18.59 -7.88
N PRO A 56 18.04 -19.40 -8.96
CA PRO A 56 17.72 -18.90 -10.31
C PRO A 56 16.28 -18.42 -10.48
N VAL A 57 15.34 -18.95 -9.68
CA VAL A 57 13.91 -18.65 -9.76
C VAL A 57 13.49 -17.63 -8.70
N TYR A 58 13.97 -17.79 -7.46
CA TYR A 58 13.70 -16.89 -6.36
C TYR A 58 14.80 -16.93 -5.29
N ASP A 59 15.24 -15.74 -4.88
CA ASP A 59 16.23 -15.58 -3.81
C ASP A 59 15.57 -15.79 -2.44
N LEU A 60 15.77 -16.97 -1.85
CA LEU A 60 15.28 -17.35 -0.52
C LEU A 60 15.97 -16.60 0.63
N ALA A 61 16.88 -15.66 0.37
CA ALA A 61 17.29 -14.67 1.37
C ALA A 61 16.26 -13.54 1.55
N ARG A 62 15.32 -13.38 0.60
CA ARG A 62 14.29 -12.32 0.59
C ARG A 62 12.97 -12.75 1.20
N LEU A 63 13.01 -13.66 2.18
CA LEU A 63 11.80 -14.12 2.87
C LEU A 63 11.09 -12.97 3.56
N SER A 64 9.77 -12.98 3.49
CA SER A 64 8.90 -11.98 4.10
C SER A 64 8.20 -12.58 5.31
N VAL A 65 8.20 -11.83 6.41
CA VAL A 65 7.55 -12.24 7.66
C VAL A 65 6.07 -12.53 7.43
N GLY A 66 5.57 -13.59 8.04
CA GLY A 66 4.18 -14.05 7.95
C GLY A 66 3.84 -14.84 6.68
N ARG A 67 4.75 -14.94 5.71
CA ARG A 67 4.51 -15.73 4.50
C ARG A 67 4.53 -17.23 4.80
N PRO A 68 3.60 -18.02 4.21
CA PRO A 68 3.50 -19.45 4.49
C PRO A 68 4.60 -20.23 3.78
N PHE A 69 5.06 -21.31 4.42
CA PHE A 69 5.88 -22.33 3.79
C PHE A 69 5.34 -23.73 4.08
N GLY A 70 5.72 -24.66 3.22
CA GLY A 70 5.42 -26.08 3.36
C GLY A 70 6.69 -26.89 3.06
N LEU A 71 6.89 -27.96 3.81
CA LEU A 71 8.00 -28.88 3.66
C LEU A 71 7.43 -30.31 3.70
N ALA A 72 7.83 -31.14 2.74
CA ALA A 72 7.57 -32.57 2.75
C ALA A 72 8.90 -33.31 2.76
N LEU A 73 9.07 -34.21 3.72
CA LEU A 73 10.24 -35.05 3.89
C LEU A 73 9.86 -36.52 3.68
N GLY A 74 10.75 -37.29 3.05
CA GLY A 74 10.63 -38.74 2.99
C GLY A 74 11.00 -39.41 4.32
N PRO A 75 10.77 -40.74 4.44
CA PRO A 75 11.18 -41.51 5.62
C PRO A 75 12.70 -41.47 5.87
N ASP A 76 13.47 -41.23 4.82
CA ASP A 76 14.92 -41.02 4.80
C ASP A 76 15.34 -39.65 5.35
N GLY A 77 14.39 -38.78 5.72
CA GLY A 77 14.64 -37.40 6.14
C GLY A 77 15.05 -36.48 5.00
N LEU A 78 15.02 -36.94 3.74
CA LEU A 78 15.37 -36.13 2.58
C LEU A 78 14.17 -35.30 2.10
N LEU A 79 14.47 -34.08 1.66
CA LEU A 79 13.50 -33.18 1.05
C LEU A 79 12.82 -33.84 -0.16
N ARG A 80 11.49 -33.95 -0.13
CA ARG A 80 10.65 -34.35 -1.27
C ARG A 80 9.98 -33.15 -1.93
N ALA A 81 9.49 -32.20 -1.14
CA ALA A 81 8.92 -30.98 -1.66
C ALA A 81 9.12 -29.80 -0.69
N PHE A 82 9.30 -28.60 -1.24
CA PHE A 82 9.24 -27.35 -0.50
C PHE A 82 8.36 -26.35 -1.25
N THR A 83 7.53 -25.62 -0.54
CA THR A 83 6.72 -24.54 -1.10
C THR A 83 6.87 -23.28 -0.26
N TYR A 84 6.96 -22.12 -0.89
CA TYR A 84 6.99 -20.83 -0.21
C TYR A 84 6.07 -19.83 -0.92
N GLY A 85 5.08 -19.32 -0.19
CA GLY A 85 4.15 -18.31 -0.69
C GLY A 85 4.81 -16.94 -0.69
N ILE A 86 5.27 -16.47 -1.85
CA ILE A 86 5.96 -15.18 -2.00
C ILE A 86 4.98 -14.02 -1.84
N ASP A 87 3.84 -14.15 -2.52
CA ASP A 87 2.70 -13.27 -2.38
C ASP A 87 1.38 -14.02 -2.57
N GLU A 88 0.29 -13.28 -2.67
CA GLU A 88 -1.07 -13.79 -2.80
C GLU A 88 -1.25 -14.71 -4.03
N VAL A 89 -0.45 -14.53 -5.08
CA VAL A 89 -0.56 -15.26 -6.35
C VAL A 89 0.66 -16.09 -6.69
N ARG A 90 1.85 -15.73 -6.21
CA ARG A 90 3.11 -16.41 -6.51
C ARG A 90 3.52 -17.33 -5.38
N THR A 91 3.72 -18.59 -5.73
CA THR A 91 4.27 -19.63 -4.85
C THR A 91 5.49 -20.25 -5.51
N LEU A 92 6.64 -20.17 -4.84
CA LEU A 92 7.79 -20.97 -5.22
C LEU A 92 7.51 -22.43 -4.89
N ARG A 93 7.69 -23.33 -5.85
CA ARG A 93 7.57 -24.78 -5.65
C ARG A 93 8.88 -25.45 -6.02
N VAL A 94 9.39 -26.26 -5.10
CA VAL A 94 10.60 -27.07 -5.26
C VAL A 94 10.21 -28.53 -5.07
N LEU A 95 10.47 -29.37 -6.05
CA LEU A 95 10.15 -30.80 -6.02
C LEU A 95 11.42 -31.61 -6.26
N ARG A 96 11.61 -32.67 -5.48
CA ARG A 96 12.67 -33.64 -5.75
C ARG A 96 12.24 -34.61 -6.84
N ARG A 97 13.06 -34.72 -7.90
CA ARG A 97 12.96 -35.75 -8.96
C ARG A 97 14.26 -36.55 -8.99
N GLY A 98 14.24 -37.74 -8.38
CA GLY A 98 15.47 -38.50 -8.14
C GLY A 98 16.45 -37.70 -7.26
N GLU A 99 17.63 -37.41 -7.79
CA GLU A 99 18.65 -36.61 -7.10
C GLU A 99 18.53 -35.10 -7.33
N ALA A 100 17.79 -34.68 -8.36
CA ALA A 100 17.64 -33.27 -8.72
C ALA A 100 16.50 -32.59 -7.96
N LEU A 101 16.65 -31.28 -7.73
CA LEU A 101 15.58 -30.41 -7.28
C LEU A 101 15.08 -29.60 -8.49
N GLU A 102 13.85 -29.85 -8.91
CA GLU A 102 13.16 -29.02 -9.89
C GLU A 102 12.51 -27.84 -9.18
N VAL A 103 12.71 -26.64 -9.70
CA VAL A 103 12.18 -25.41 -9.12
C VAL A 103 11.34 -24.67 -10.15
N GLU A 104 10.15 -24.25 -9.74
CA GLU A 104 9.25 -23.47 -10.57
C GLU A 104 8.53 -22.39 -9.77
N MET A 105 8.12 -21.34 -10.47
CA MET A 105 7.24 -20.31 -9.94
C MET A 105 5.80 -20.62 -10.35
N VAL A 106 4.98 -21.03 -9.39
CA VAL A 106 3.55 -21.21 -9.62
C VAL A 106 2.88 -19.86 -9.43
N THR A 107 2.43 -19.25 -10.53
CA THR A 107 1.71 -17.97 -10.52
C THR A 107 0.24 -18.21 -10.80
N ARG A 108 -0.63 -17.80 -9.87
CA ARG A 108 -2.09 -17.75 -10.06
C ARG A 108 -2.51 -16.38 -10.59
N SER A 109 -3.65 -16.31 -11.26
CA SER A 109 -4.26 -15.03 -11.64
C SER A 109 -5.28 -14.60 -10.59
N PHE A 110 -5.37 -13.30 -10.33
CA PHE A 110 -6.50 -12.77 -9.58
C PHE A 110 -7.76 -12.82 -10.44
N GLU A 111 -8.86 -13.24 -9.84
CA GLU A 111 -10.20 -12.99 -10.35
C GLU A 111 -10.71 -11.69 -9.73
N THR A 112 -10.83 -10.63 -10.53
CA THR A 112 -11.37 -9.35 -10.06
C THR A 112 -12.89 -9.35 -10.16
N ARG A 113 -13.57 -9.04 -9.07
CA ARG A 113 -15.04 -8.86 -9.04
C ARG A 113 -15.37 -7.44 -8.60
N VAL A 114 -16.38 -6.82 -9.19
CA VAL A 114 -16.84 -5.49 -8.77
C VAL A 114 -18.04 -5.65 -7.87
N ASP A 115 -17.85 -5.30 -6.60
CA ASP A 115 -18.89 -5.39 -5.57
C ASP A 115 -19.37 -3.99 -5.18
N ARG A 116 -20.66 -3.92 -4.84
CA ARG A 116 -21.26 -2.72 -4.25
C ARG A 116 -21.41 -2.94 -2.75
N VAL A 117 -20.82 -2.04 -1.96
CA VAL A 117 -20.95 -2.01 -0.51
C VAL A 117 -21.71 -0.75 -0.12
N THR A 118 -22.66 -0.87 0.79
CA THR A 118 -23.47 0.24 1.27
C THR A 118 -23.60 0.19 2.78
N GLY A 119 -23.68 1.35 3.42
CA GLY A 119 -23.84 1.42 4.88
C GLY A 119 -24.48 2.73 5.33
N VAL A 120 -25.17 2.66 6.46
CA VAL A 120 -25.68 3.81 7.21
C VAL A 120 -24.90 3.90 8.51
N ILE A 121 -24.31 5.05 8.76
CA ILE A 121 -23.45 5.31 9.91
C ILE A 121 -24.31 5.37 11.17
N GLU A 122 -24.07 4.44 12.09
CA GLU A 122 -24.65 4.45 13.43
C GLU A 122 -23.66 5.05 14.46
N SER A 123 -22.38 4.71 14.33
CA SER A 123 -21.32 5.14 15.26
C SER A 123 -20.08 5.69 14.55
N SER A 124 -19.48 4.91 13.64
CA SER A 124 -18.33 5.32 12.85
C SER A 124 -18.34 4.68 11.46
N LEU A 125 -17.56 5.24 10.53
CA LEU A 125 -17.40 4.65 9.20
C LEU A 125 -16.84 3.22 9.29
N PHE A 126 -15.77 3.04 10.07
CA PHE A 126 -15.12 1.74 10.28
C PHE A 126 -16.10 0.70 10.80
N ALA A 127 -16.79 1.00 11.91
CA ALA A 127 -17.76 0.07 12.48
C ALA A 127 -18.87 -0.30 11.48
N THR A 128 -19.30 0.65 10.65
CA THR A 128 -20.32 0.41 9.63
C THR A 128 -19.81 -0.49 8.51
N VAL A 129 -18.56 -0.29 8.04
CA VAL A 129 -17.90 -1.14 7.04
C VAL A 129 -17.71 -2.57 7.58
N THR A 130 -17.22 -2.71 8.82
CA THR A 130 -17.09 -4.03 9.48
C THR A 130 -18.44 -4.72 9.61
N THR A 131 -19.49 -3.99 9.99
CA THR A 131 -20.87 -4.53 10.11
C THR A 131 -21.44 -4.95 8.76
N ALA A 132 -21.02 -4.29 7.67
CA ALA A 132 -21.36 -4.68 6.31
C ALA A 132 -20.60 -5.94 5.82
N GLY A 133 -19.75 -6.55 6.66
CA GLY A 133 -18.98 -7.76 6.34
C GLY A 133 -17.69 -7.48 5.58
N GLU A 134 -17.21 -6.25 5.59
CA GLU A 134 -16.00 -5.80 4.88
C GLU A 134 -14.85 -5.54 5.86
N ASP A 135 -13.62 -5.47 5.32
CA ASP A 135 -12.40 -5.19 6.10
C ASP A 135 -12.14 -3.67 6.23
N ASP A 136 -11.50 -3.27 7.33
CA ASP A 136 -11.18 -1.88 7.68
C ASP A 136 -10.40 -1.14 6.59
N GLN A 137 -9.66 -1.85 5.73
CA GLN A 137 -8.96 -1.27 4.59
C GLN A 137 -9.93 -0.54 3.65
N LEU A 138 -11.15 -1.05 3.44
CA LEU A 138 -12.14 -0.37 2.61
C LEU A 138 -12.60 0.96 3.24
N ALA A 139 -12.73 1.00 4.57
CA ALA A 139 -13.06 2.23 5.30
C ALA A 139 -11.95 3.27 5.16
N LEU A 140 -10.68 2.84 5.25
CA LEU A 140 -9.51 3.70 5.03
C LEU A 140 -9.48 4.27 3.61
N ASP A 141 -9.63 3.41 2.61
CA ASP A 141 -9.58 3.83 1.19
C ASP A 141 -10.72 4.81 0.87
N LEU A 142 -11.92 4.56 1.41
CA LEU A 142 -13.06 5.47 1.25
C LEU A 142 -12.84 6.80 1.98
N ALA A 143 -12.31 6.76 3.20
CA ALA A 143 -11.99 7.97 3.95
C ALA A 143 -10.94 8.81 3.23
N ASP A 144 -9.92 8.18 2.65
CA ASP A 144 -8.86 8.86 1.90
C ASP A 144 -9.37 9.58 0.64
N ILE A 145 -10.39 9.03 -0.03
CA ILE A 145 -11.02 9.68 -1.20
C ILE A 145 -11.69 11.00 -0.81
N PHE A 146 -12.38 11.02 0.33
CA PHE A 146 -13.19 12.17 0.77
C PHE A 146 -12.54 13.01 1.88
N ALA A 147 -11.31 12.68 2.29
CA ALA A 147 -10.59 13.31 3.42
C ALA A 147 -10.48 14.85 3.31
N TRP A 148 -10.68 15.40 2.12
CA TRP A 148 -10.69 16.83 1.87
C TRP A 148 -12.00 17.54 2.16
N ASP A 149 -13.11 16.85 1.92
CA ASP A 149 -14.47 17.36 2.03
C ASP A 149 -15.13 16.97 3.35
N VAL A 150 -14.66 15.89 3.98
CA VAL A 150 -15.20 15.33 5.21
C VAL A 150 -14.05 14.88 6.11
N ASP A 151 -14.04 15.36 7.35
CA ASP A 151 -13.28 14.73 8.42
C ASP A 151 -14.10 13.61 9.06
N PHE A 152 -13.79 12.36 8.73
CA PHE A 152 -14.55 11.19 9.20
C PHE A 152 -14.47 10.96 10.72
N ASN A 153 -13.59 11.66 11.45
CA ASN A 153 -13.51 11.54 12.90
C ASN A 153 -14.40 12.56 13.63
N THR A 154 -14.65 13.71 13.02
CA THR A 154 -15.29 14.85 13.71
C THR A 154 -16.60 15.31 13.04
N GLU A 155 -16.79 15.03 11.76
CA GLU A 155 -17.90 15.57 10.98
C GLU A 155 -19.03 14.57 10.69
N ILE A 156 -18.80 13.27 10.90
CA ILE A 156 -19.81 12.22 10.68
C ILE A 156 -20.89 12.25 11.75
N ARG A 157 -22.10 11.89 11.35
CA ARG A 157 -23.26 11.81 12.23
C ARG A 157 -24.01 10.52 12.00
N ARG A 158 -24.76 10.13 13.04
CA ARG A 158 -25.74 9.05 12.93
C ARG A 158 -26.73 9.37 11.80
N GLY A 159 -26.93 8.43 10.88
CA GLY A 159 -27.79 8.57 9.70
C GLY A 159 -27.09 9.06 8.43
N ASP A 160 -25.83 9.50 8.50
CA ASP A 160 -25.02 9.66 7.29
C ASP A 160 -24.85 8.29 6.60
N SER A 161 -24.65 8.26 5.29
CA SER A 161 -24.59 6.99 4.55
C SER A 161 -23.55 7.00 3.45
N PHE A 162 -23.12 5.82 3.03
CA PHE A 162 -22.21 5.66 1.91
C PHE A 162 -22.64 4.53 0.98
N ARG A 163 -22.22 4.66 -0.28
CA ARG A 163 -22.27 3.61 -1.29
C ARG A 163 -20.94 3.59 -2.02
N VAL A 164 -20.33 2.42 -2.17
CA VAL A 164 -19.04 2.28 -2.86
C VAL A 164 -19.09 1.10 -3.82
N ALA A 165 -18.61 1.31 -5.03
CA ALA A 165 -18.35 0.28 -6.02
C ALA A 165 -16.84 0.01 -6.02
N VAL A 166 -16.44 -1.19 -5.61
CA VAL A 166 -15.03 -1.53 -5.36
C VAL A 166 -14.65 -2.84 -6.03
N GLU A 167 -13.46 -2.91 -6.58
CA GLU A 167 -12.87 -4.15 -7.05
C GLU A 167 -12.45 -5.02 -5.85
N LYS A 168 -12.78 -6.31 -5.89
CA LYS A 168 -12.34 -7.34 -4.94
C LYS A 168 -11.59 -8.40 -5.69
N LEU A 169 -10.32 -8.58 -5.35
CA LEU A 169 -9.43 -9.55 -5.98
C LEU A 169 -9.54 -10.87 -5.21
N HIS A 170 -9.86 -11.93 -5.94
CA HIS A 170 -10.02 -13.28 -5.42
C HIS A 170 -8.94 -14.21 -5.99
N VAL A 171 -8.52 -15.18 -5.20
CA VAL A 171 -7.69 -16.31 -5.63
C VAL A 171 -8.39 -17.58 -5.21
N ASP A 172 -8.60 -18.50 -6.15
CA ASP A 172 -9.33 -19.77 -5.94
C ASP A 172 -10.72 -19.55 -5.30
N GLY A 173 -11.42 -18.49 -5.74
CA GLY A 173 -12.75 -18.11 -5.26
C GLY A 173 -12.77 -17.44 -3.87
N ARG A 174 -11.64 -17.30 -3.19
CA ARG A 174 -11.53 -16.63 -1.88
C ARG A 174 -11.09 -15.19 -2.03
N PHE A 175 -11.73 -14.28 -1.32
CA PHE A 175 -11.33 -12.88 -1.25
C PHE A 175 -9.90 -12.77 -0.69
N CYS A 176 -9.04 -12.03 -1.38
CA CYS A 176 -7.68 -11.76 -0.95
C CYS A 176 -7.48 -10.31 -0.51
N ARG A 177 -7.90 -9.35 -1.35
CA ARG A 177 -7.74 -7.92 -1.09
C ARG A 177 -8.64 -7.06 -1.97
N TYR A 178 -8.83 -5.81 -1.57
CA TYR A 178 -9.44 -4.80 -2.44
C TYR A 178 -8.50 -4.38 -3.56
N GLY A 179 -9.10 -4.03 -4.69
CA GLY A 179 -8.49 -3.34 -5.81
C GLY A 179 -8.85 -1.86 -5.76
N ARG A 180 -9.29 -1.31 -6.89
CA ARG A 180 -9.65 0.11 -6.99
C ARG A 180 -11.09 0.33 -6.55
N ILE A 181 -11.34 1.39 -5.79
CA ILE A 181 -12.68 1.98 -5.70
C ILE A 181 -12.97 2.66 -7.05
N LEU A 182 -14.02 2.22 -7.74
CA LEU A 182 -14.40 2.71 -9.06
C LEU A 182 -15.31 3.95 -8.94
N ALA A 183 -16.24 3.91 -8.00
CA ALA A 183 -17.01 5.07 -7.58
C ALA A 183 -17.36 4.98 -6.10
N ALA A 184 -17.56 6.14 -5.49
CA ALA A 184 -18.08 6.25 -4.14
C ALA A 184 -19.07 7.42 -4.06
N GLU A 185 -20.08 7.27 -3.21
CA GLU A 185 -20.99 8.31 -2.80
C GLU A 185 -21.04 8.35 -1.27
N PHE A 186 -20.96 9.56 -0.71
CA PHE A 186 -21.13 9.82 0.71
C PHE A 186 -22.22 10.87 0.89
N THR A 187 -23.28 10.52 1.63
CA THR A 187 -24.40 11.41 1.92
C THR A 187 -24.32 11.84 3.37
N ARG A 188 -24.18 13.15 3.57
CA ARG A 188 -24.16 13.81 4.89
C ARG A 188 -25.33 14.77 5.02
N GLY A 189 -26.34 14.38 5.78
CA GLY A 189 -27.61 15.11 5.80
C GLY A 189 -28.16 15.34 4.37
N LYS A 190 -28.20 16.59 3.91
CA LYS A 190 -28.65 16.95 2.54
C LYS A 190 -27.52 17.02 1.50
N ARG A 191 -26.25 16.96 1.91
CA ARG A 191 -25.10 17.08 1.00
C ARG A 191 -24.71 15.70 0.50
N VAL A 192 -24.65 15.55 -0.82
CA VAL A 192 -24.19 14.32 -1.48
C VAL A 192 -22.83 14.60 -2.11
N LEU A 193 -21.82 13.84 -1.73
CA LEU A 193 -20.48 13.86 -2.29
C LEU A 193 -20.31 12.63 -3.16
N ARG A 194 -19.72 12.80 -4.35
CA ARG A 194 -19.46 11.71 -5.28
C ARG A 194 -18.02 11.76 -5.73
N ALA A 195 -17.42 10.58 -5.83
CA ALA A 195 -16.09 10.37 -6.34
C ALA A 195 -16.15 9.31 -7.44
N VAL A 196 -15.54 9.62 -8.58
CA VAL A 196 -15.46 8.75 -9.74
C VAL A 196 -14.00 8.56 -10.08
N ARG A 197 -13.58 7.30 -10.16
CA ARG A 197 -12.23 6.97 -10.61
C ARG A 197 -12.13 7.11 -12.13
N PHE A 198 -11.14 7.87 -12.57
CA PHE A 198 -10.80 8.06 -13.98
C PHE A 198 -9.32 7.80 -14.23
N GLU A 199 -9.02 7.14 -15.35
CA GLU A 199 -7.69 6.91 -15.90
C GLU A 199 -7.74 7.30 -17.39
N GLY A 200 -7.23 8.49 -17.70
CA GLY A 200 -6.97 8.99 -19.05
C GLY A 200 -5.49 8.89 -19.41
N GLU A 201 -5.10 9.49 -20.52
CA GLU A 201 -3.71 9.51 -21.00
C GLU A 201 -2.81 10.40 -20.12
N LYS A 202 -3.36 11.52 -19.65
CA LYS A 202 -2.66 12.55 -18.87
C LYS A 202 -3.21 12.71 -17.46
N SER A 203 -4.40 12.19 -17.20
CA SER A 203 -5.11 12.34 -15.93
C SER A 203 -5.40 11.00 -15.29
N SER A 204 -5.13 10.87 -13.99
CA SER A 204 -5.48 9.68 -13.22
C SER A 204 -5.83 10.08 -11.79
N GLY A 205 -6.99 9.66 -11.30
CA GLY A 205 -7.43 10.02 -9.95
C GLY A 205 -8.93 9.91 -9.75
N TYR A 206 -9.40 10.54 -8.67
CA TYR A 206 -10.82 10.66 -8.33
C TYR A 206 -11.31 12.06 -8.67
N TYR A 207 -12.45 12.13 -9.36
CA TYR A 207 -13.09 13.35 -9.80
C TYR A 207 -14.55 13.36 -9.36
N ASP A 208 -15.09 14.54 -9.08
CA ASP A 208 -16.52 14.71 -8.90
C ASP A 208 -17.24 14.51 -10.25
N PRO A 209 -18.58 14.39 -10.29
CA PRO A 209 -19.31 14.23 -11.54
C PRO A 209 -19.14 15.41 -12.51
N ALA A 210 -18.72 16.58 -12.03
CA ALA A 210 -18.42 17.74 -12.85
C ALA A 210 -16.98 17.71 -13.41
N GLY A 211 -16.19 16.66 -13.12
CA GLY A 211 -14.81 16.49 -13.56
C GLY A 211 -13.80 17.34 -12.79
N THR A 212 -14.17 17.83 -11.61
CA THR A 212 -13.25 18.49 -10.68
C THR A 212 -12.50 17.42 -9.89
N PRO A 213 -11.17 17.45 -9.80
CA PRO A 213 -10.43 16.50 -8.96
C PRO A 213 -10.82 16.61 -7.48
N LEU A 214 -11.10 15.48 -6.81
CA LEU A 214 -11.33 15.45 -5.36
C LEU A 214 -10.03 15.63 -4.57
N ARG A 215 -8.88 15.24 -5.15
CA ARG A 215 -7.59 15.54 -4.55
C ARG A 215 -7.27 17.02 -4.76
N LYS A 216 -7.05 17.74 -3.66
CA LYS A 216 -6.53 19.10 -3.68
C LYS A 216 -5.03 19.09 -4.00
N ALA A 217 -4.50 20.22 -4.47
CA ALA A 217 -3.11 20.34 -4.90
C ALA A 217 -2.07 20.01 -3.81
N PHE A 218 -2.42 20.07 -2.53
CA PHE A 218 -1.55 19.72 -1.40
C PHE A 218 -2.26 18.76 -0.43
N LEU A 219 -1.53 17.84 0.24
CA LEU A 219 -1.92 17.04 1.41
C LEU A 219 -2.09 17.92 2.65
N ARG A 220 -3.02 17.58 3.56
CA ARG A 220 -3.20 18.31 4.84
C ARG A 220 -1.97 18.19 5.75
N SER A 221 -1.23 17.08 5.61
CA SER A 221 0.00 16.83 6.35
C SER A 221 1.01 16.09 5.47
N PRO A 222 2.31 16.43 5.56
CA PRO A 222 3.40 15.73 4.87
C PRO A 222 3.80 14.38 5.49
N LEU A 223 3.23 13.99 6.64
CA LEU A 223 3.52 12.71 7.31
C LEU A 223 2.40 12.32 8.29
N LYS A 224 2.45 11.08 8.78
CA LYS A 224 1.77 10.71 10.03
C LYS A 224 2.59 11.26 11.20
N PHE A 225 1.97 12.02 12.10
CA PHE A 225 2.64 12.71 13.22
C PHE A 225 1.88 12.47 14.52
N SER A 226 2.55 12.65 15.66
CA SER A 226 1.90 12.52 16.98
C SER A 226 1.20 13.82 17.39
N ARG A 227 1.90 14.96 17.25
CA ARG A 227 1.34 16.30 17.51
C ARG A 227 2.06 17.38 16.71
N ILE A 228 1.39 18.52 16.53
CA ILE A 228 2.03 19.75 16.08
C ILE A 228 2.78 20.33 17.27
N SER A 229 4.11 20.35 17.23
CA SER A 229 4.95 20.89 18.30
C SER A 229 5.09 22.40 18.23
N SER A 230 4.94 22.98 17.05
CA SER A 230 4.96 24.42 16.82
C SER A 230 4.09 24.79 15.63
N ARG A 231 3.33 25.88 15.75
CA ARG A 231 2.52 26.44 14.66
C ARG A 231 3.24 27.58 13.98
N PHE A 232 2.71 28.01 12.84
CA PHE A 232 3.12 29.22 12.16
C PHE A 232 2.82 30.44 13.03
N SER A 233 3.83 31.27 13.32
CA SER A 233 3.68 32.49 14.11
C SER A 233 4.69 33.55 13.70
N GLY A 234 4.24 34.81 13.60
CA GLY A 234 5.12 35.97 13.40
C GLY A 234 5.89 36.38 14.67
N ALA A 235 5.53 35.83 15.83
CA ALA A 235 6.17 36.12 17.11
C ALA A 235 6.08 34.88 18.03
N ARG A 236 7.15 34.07 18.09
CA ARG A 236 7.27 32.93 19.01
C ARG A 236 8.46 33.11 19.93
N LEU A 237 8.28 32.96 21.24
CA LEU A 237 9.41 32.89 22.18
C LEU A 237 10.24 31.63 21.89
N HIS A 238 11.52 31.79 21.57
CA HIS A 238 12.41 30.68 21.24
C HIS A 238 12.82 29.95 22.53
N PRO A 239 12.49 28.65 22.70
CA PRO A 239 12.59 27.95 23.99
C PRO A 239 14.02 27.80 24.53
N ILE A 240 15.04 27.98 23.69
CA ILE A 240 16.46 27.91 24.09
C ILE A 240 17.10 29.30 24.19
N LEU A 241 16.63 30.28 23.40
CA LEU A 241 17.33 31.56 23.25
C LEU A 241 16.62 32.70 23.99
N ASN A 242 15.41 32.45 24.51
CA ASN A 242 14.55 33.43 25.18
C ASN A 242 14.30 34.74 24.40
N VAL A 243 14.46 34.70 23.08
CA VAL A 243 14.15 35.78 22.15
C VAL A 243 12.88 35.46 21.38
N THR A 244 12.05 36.45 21.12
CA THR A 244 10.91 36.31 20.22
C THR A 244 11.42 36.22 18.78
N ARG A 245 11.26 35.06 18.15
CA ARG A 245 11.58 34.81 16.75
C ARG A 245 10.36 34.31 15.99
N PRO A 246 10.12 34.77 14.75
CA PRO A 246 9.08 34.21 13.93
C PRO A 246 9.38 32.75 13.60
N HIS A 247 8.35 31.92 13.62
CA HIS A 247 8.38 30.56 13.07
C HIS A 247 7.46 30.52 11.86
N PHE A 248 8.05 30.61 10.66
CA PHE A 248 7.30 30.64 9.41
C PHE A 248 7.05 29.24 8.82
N GLY A 249 6.73 28.29 9.71
CA GLY A 249 6.54 26.89 9.40
C GLY A 249 5.59 26.21 10.40
N VAL A 250 5.42 24.91 10.22
CA VAL A 250 4.71 24.03 11.16
C VAL A 250 5.65 22.89 11.50
N ASP A 251 5.91 22.72 12.80
CA ASP A 251 6.73 21.63 13.30
C ASP A 251 5.83 20.44 13.64
N TYR A 252 6.05 19.34 12.95
CA TYR A 252 5.37 18.07 13.20
C TYR A 252 6.30 17.15 13.98
N ALA A 253 5.99 16.93 15.27
CA ALA A 253 6.73 15.98 16.08
C ALA A 253 6.42 14.54 15.61
N ALA A 254 7.46 13.79 15.28
CA ALA A 254 7.36 12.41 14.82
C ALA A 254 8.67 11.66 15.10
N PRO A 255 8.64 10.33 15.33
CA PRO A 255 9.85 9.55 15.52
C PRO A 255 10.83 9.69 14.34
N ALA A 256 12.13 9.69 14.63
CA ALA A 256 13.16 9.65 13.58
C ALA A 256 12.93 8.44 12.65
N GLY A 257 13.11 8.65 11.35
CA GLY A 257 12.84 7.62 10.33
C GLY A 257 11.42 7.63 9.75
N THR A 258 10.47 8.35 10.37
CA THR A 258 9.09 8.47 9.86
C THR A 258 9.11 8.98 8.41
N PRO A 259 8.43 8.33 7.45
CA PRO A 259 8.42 8.78 6.06
C PRO A 259 7.86 10.20 5.91
N VAL A 260 8.55 11.03 5.13
CA VAL A 260 8.10 12.37 4.73
C VAL A 260 7.68 12.32 3.28
N LEU A 261 6.47 12.80 2.99
CA LEU A 261 5.81 12.70 1.70
C LEU A 261 5.65 14.07 1.05
N ALA A 262 5.66 14.10 -0.29
CA ALA A 262 5.34 15.29 -1.06
C ALA A 262 3.88 15.68 -0.82
N THR A 263 3.64 16.89 -0.30
CA THR A 263 2.26 17.36 -0.12
C THR A 263 1.57 17.59 -1.45
N GLY A 264 2.28 17.95 -2.52
CA GLY A 264 1.69 18.15 -3.85
C GLY A 264 2.60 17.70 -4.98
N ASN A 265 2.02 17.57 -6.18
CA ASN A 265 2.80 17.37 -7.41
C ASN A 265 3.79 18.52 -7.60
N GLY A 266 5.02 18.21 -8.00
CA GLY A 266 6.03 19.26 -8.17
C GLY A 266 7.34 18.77 -8.75
N VAL A 267 8.29 19.70 -8.83
CA VAL A 267 9.67 19.43 -9.22
C VAL A 267 10.58 19.76 -8.04
N VAL A 268 11.50 18.86 -7.73
CA VAL A 268 12.51 19.08 -6.69
C VAL A 268 13.44 20.20 -7.13
N THR A 269 13.42 21.33 -6.41
CA THR A 269 14.32 22.47 -6.66
C THR A 269 15.54 22.44 -5.73
N LEU A 270 15.46 21.73 -4.61
CA LEU A 270 16.56 21.50 -3.69
C LEU A 270 16.41 20.12 -3.05
N ALA A 271 17.52 19.39 -2.94
CA ALA A 271 17.63 18.16 -2.16
C ALA A 271 19.07 18.09 -1.64
N GLY A 272 19.30 18.48 -0.40
CA GLY A 272 20.64 18.58 0.19
C GLY A 272 20.67 19.34 1.51
N TRP A 273 21.85 19.79 1.93
CA TRP A 273 21.98 20.60 3.16
C TRP A 273 21.56 22.06 2.91
N LYS A 274 20.82 22.66 3.85
CA LYS A 274 20.41 24.07 3.80
C LYS A 274 20.40 24.71 5.19
N ASP A 275 21.50 25.38 5.52
CA ASP A 275 21.66 26.19 6.75
C ASP A 275 21.04 25.52 8.00
N ASP A 276 20.25 26.26 8.76
CA ASP A 276 19.56 25.82 9.98
C ASP A 276 18.55 24.70 9.74
N TYR A 277 18.06 24.52 8.50
CA TYR A 277 17.14 23.42 8.19
C TYR A 277 17.85 22.06 8.11
N GLY A 278 19.19 22.03 8.02
CA GLY A 278 19.93 20.79 7.81
C GLY A 278 19.56 20.13 6.48
N LYS A 279 19.40 18.80 6.45
CA LYS A 279 18.96 18.09 5.24
C LYS A 279 17.53 18.49 4.90
N THR A 280 17.37 19.01 3.69
CA THR A 280 16.17 19.69 3.25
C THR A 280 15.80 19.28 1.83
N VAL A 281 14.50 19.09 1.60
CA VAL A 281 13.91 19.03 0.26
C VAL A 281 13.08 20.28 0.03
N ARG A 282 13.18 20.89 -1.15
CA ARG A 282 12.26 21.95 -1.62
C ARG A 282 11.61 21.52 -2.92
N LEU A 283 10.29 21.70 -3.00
CA LEU A 283 9.50 21.45 -4.20
C LEU A 283 8.95 22.76 -4.75
N ARG A 284 8.99 22.92 -6.08
CA ARG A 284 8.20 23.92 -6.82
C ARG A 284 6.97 23.25 -7.39
N HIS A 285 5.81 23.84 -7.14
CA HIS A 285 4.52 23.34 -7.60
C HIS A 285 4.02 24.15 -8.81
N PRO A 286 3.27 23.54 -9.73
CA PRO A 286 2.78 24.21 -10.95
C PRO A 286 1.86 25.41 -10.65
N ASN A 287 1.18 25.40 -9.51
CA ASN A 287 0.27 26.45 -9.06
C ASN A 287 0.97 27.66 -8.38
N GLY A 288 2.29 27.78 -8.51
CA GLY A 288 3.07 28.92 -8.01
C GLY A 288 3.39 28.88 -6.51
N PHE A 289 3.13 27.75 -5.85
CA PHE A 289 3.59 27.50 -4.49
C PHE A 289 4.95 26.80 -4.47
N GLU A 290 5.67 26.94 -3.37
CA GLU A 290 6.80 26.09 -3.01
C GLU A 290 6.55 25.46 -1.64
N THR A 291 7.03 24.24 -1.44
CA THR A 291 7.03 23.59 -0.13
C THR A 291 8.44 23.19 0.28
N LEU A 292 8.74 23.27 1.57
CA LEU A 292 10.04 22.96 2.14
C LEU A 292 9.87 21.95 3.28
N TYR A 293 10.76 20.96 3.31
CA TYR A 293 10.76 19.83 4.24
C TYR A 293 12.14 19.76 4.90
N GLY A 294 12.26 20.33 6.11
CA GLY A 294 13.52 20.46 6.83
C GLY A 294 13.80 19.34 7.84
N HIS A 295 14.99 19.38 8.44
CA HIS A 295 15.45 18.50 9.52
C HIS A 295 15.46 17.00 9.18
N LEU A 296 15.57 16.63 7.91
CA LEU A 296 15.48 15.24 7.47
C LEU A 296 16.68 14.41 7.96
N SER A 297 16.48 13.13 8.29
CA SER A 297 17.59 12.19 8.55
C SER A 297 18.19 11.68 7.24
N ARG A 298 17.33 11.50 6.22
CA ARG A 298 17.67 11.00 4.89
C ARG A 298 16.80 11.67 3.84
N ILE A 299 17.37 11.87 2.66
CA ILE A 299 16.71 12.37 1.45
C ILE A 299 16.67 11.21 0.44
N ASP A 300 15.50 10.97 -0.15
CA ASP A 300 15.23 9.86 -1.07
C ASP A 300 15.00 10.35 -2.52
N VAL A 301 15.22 11.65 -2.80
CA VAL A 301 14.99 12.31 -4.09
C VAL A 301 16.16 13.22 -4.50
N ALA A 302 16.27 13.56 -5.78
CA ALA A 302 17.33 14.42 -6.33
C ALA A 302 16.80 15.73 -6.96
N PRO A 303 17.61 16.80 -7.05
CA PRO A 303 17.21 18.02 -7.76
C PRO A 303 16.82 17.75 -9.23
N GLY A 304 15.78 18.42 -9.71
CA GLY A 304 15.22 18.22 -11.05
C GLY A 304 14.22 17.07 -11.16
N GLN A 305 14.14 16.18 -10.17
CA GLN A 305 13.20 15.07 -10.17
C GLN A 305 11.75 15.57 -10.09
N ARG A 306 10.88 15.00 -10.95
CA ARG A 306 9.42 15.16 -10.84
C ARG A 306 8.91 14.24 -9.74
N VAL A 307 8.08 14.79 -8.85
CA VAL A 307 7.42 14.05 -7.78
C VAL A 307 5.92 14.22 -7.88
N ILE A 308 5.20 13.17 -7.56
CA ILE A 308 3.74 13.20 -7.42
C ILE A 308 3.37 13.32 -5.95
N GLN A 309 2.20 13.88 -5.67
CA GLN A 309 1.63 13.95 -4.33
C GLN A 309 1.65 12.57 -3.64
N GLY A 310 2.08 12.53 -2.38
CA GLY A 310 2.22 11.30 -1.60
C GLY A 310 3.50 10.51 -1.86
N MET A 311 4.30 10.89 -2.86
CA MET A 311 5.62 10.28 -3.10
C MET A 311 6.55 10.57 -1.91
N ARG A 312 7.31 9.54 -1.47
CA ARG A 312 8.29 9.70 -0.40
C ARG A 312 9.44 10.60 -0.85
N LEU A 313 9.72 11.63 -0.05
CA LEU A 313 10.83 12.56 -0.23
C LEU A 313 12.04 12.22 0.64
N GLY A 314 11.80 11.58 1.78
CA GLY A 314 12.83 11.29 2.76
C GLY A 314 12.26 10.72 4.05
N ALA A 315 12.97 10.97 5.15
CA ALA A 315 12.58 10.55 6.49
C ALA A 315 12.86 11.63 7.54
N VAL A 316 11.99 11.72 8.55
CA VAL A 316 12.14 12.62 9.71
C VAL A 316 13.49 12.38 10.39
N GLY A 317 14.11 13.46 10.83
CA GLY A 317 15.37 13.44 11.59
C GLY A 317 15.45 14.61 12.55
N MET A 318 16.68 15.04 12.81
CA MET A 318 17.01 16.16 13.69
C MET A 318 18.27 16.90 13.21
N THR A 319 18.50 16.92 11.90
CA THR A 319 19.68 17.61 11.33
C THR A 319 19.49 19.13 11.32
N GLY A 320 20.56 19.90 11.39
CA GLY A 320 20.47 21.37 11.47
C GLY A 320 20.12 21.83 12.88
N LEU A 321 19.43 22.96 12.98
CA LEU A 321 19.02 23.56 14.24
C LEU A 321 17.70 22.93 14.73
N ALA A 322 17.78 21.74 15.31
CA ALA A 322 16.62 21.00 15.83
C ALA A 322 16.85 20.55 17.28
N THR A 323 15.82 20.65 18.12
CA THR A 323 15.88 20.26 19.55
C THR A 323 15.46 18.81 19.81
N GLY A 324 14.88 18.16 18.81
CA GLY A 324 14.46 16.77 18.83
C GLY A 324 13.89 16.34 17.48
N PRO A 325 13.56 15.05 17.28
CA PRO A 325 13.03 14.56 16.02
C PRO A 325 11.68 15.21 15.64
N HIS A 326 11.68 15.94 14.52
CA HIS A 326 10.49 16.56 13.95
C HIS A 326 10.71 16.92 12.48
N LEU A 327 9.62 17.26 11.78
CA LEU A 327 9.67 17.88 10.46
C LEU A 327 9.32 19.38 10.59
N ASP A 328 10.21 20.26 10.14
CA ASP A 328 9.86 21.65 9.83
C ASP A 328 9.27 21.70 8.41
N TYR A 329 7.97 21.92 8.33
CA TYR A 329 7.23 22.05 7.07
C TYR A 329 6.87 23.50 6.82
N ARG A 330 7.29 24.04 5.66
CA ARG A 330 6.97 25.40 5.26
C ARG A 330 6.33 25.45 3.88
N MET A 331 5.48 26.45 3.69
CA MET A 331 4.81 26.73 2.43
C MET A 331 5.06 28.18 2.03
N VAL A 332 5.40 28.39 0.76
CA VAL A 332 5.70 29.70 0.19
C VAL A 332 4.74 29.97 -0.96
N ARG A 333 4.19 31.17 -1.03
CA ARG A 333 3.37 31.65 -2.15
C ARG A 333 3.89 33.02 -2.59
N LYS A 334 4.24 33.17 -3.88
CA LYS A 334 4.77 34.44 -4.43
C LYS A 334 5.94 35.01 -3.61
N GLY A 335 6.84 34.12 -3.15
CA GLY A 335 8.02 34.51 -2.37
C GLY A 335 7.80 34.75 -0.87
N VAL A 336 6.55 34.67 -0.38
CA VAL A 336 6.22 34.90 1.04
C VAL A 336 5.79 33.60 1.71
N PHE A 337 6.29 33.36 2.93
CA PHE A 337 5.84 32.23 3.73
C PHE A 337 4.37 32.40 4.16
N VAL A 338 3.59 31.33 4.04
CA VAL A 338 2.17 31.29 4.40
C VAL A 338 1.92 30.18 5.41
N ASP A 339 0.94 30.37 6.29
CA ASP A 339 0.55 29.37 7.30
C ASP A 339 -0.03 28.12 6.61
N PRO A 340 0.70 26.97 6.59
CA PRO A 340 0.25 25.78 5.89
C PRO A 340 -1.08 25.22 6.44
N LEU A 341 -1.43 25.52 7.70
CA LEU A 341 -2.67 25.07 8.32
C LEU A 341 -3.90 25.89 7.88
N LYS A 342 -3.67 27.08 7.29
CA LYS A 342 -4.72 28.00 6.83
C LYS A 342 -4.80 28.12 5.32
N VAL A 343 -3.83 27.55 4.58
CA VAL A 343 -3.88 27.55 3.12
C VAL A 343 -5.02 26.65 2.66
N GLN A 344 -6.04 27.26 2.09
CA GLN A 344 -7.02 26.53 1.29
C GLN A 344 -6.31 26.05 0.03
N SER A 345 -6.08 24.73 -0.03
CA SER A 345 -5.44 24.13 -1.19
C SER A 345 -6.37 24.31 -2.40
N PRO A 346 -5.87 24.85 -3.53
CA PRO A 346 -6.67 24.89 -4.75
C PRO A 346 -7.00 23.46 -5.19
N PRO A 347 -8.09 23.26 -5.95
CA PRO A 347 -8.32 22.00 -6.66
C PRO A 347 -7.06 21.61 -7.45
N ALA A 348 -6.79 20.31 -7.62
CA ALA A 348 -5.78 19.90 -8.59
C ALA A 348 -6.18 20.37 -10.01
N ASP A 349 -5.25 20.33 -10.96
CA ASP A 349 -5.50 20.77 -12.32
C ASP A 349 -6.77 20.12 -12.87
N PRO A 350 -7.71 20.90 -13.45
CA PRO A 350 -8.94 20.36 -13.99
C PRO A 350 -8.65 19.38 -15.11
N LEU A 351 -9.61 18.49 -15.36
CA LEU A 351 -9.51 17.53 -16.45
C LEU A 351 -9.22 18.24 -17.79
N PRO A 352 -8.17 17.85 -18.54
CA PRO A 352 -7.87 18.43 -19.84
C PRO A 352 -9.08 18.36 -20.77
N ALA A 353 -9.32 19.40 -21.56
CA ALA A 353 -10.48 19.47 -22.45
C ALA A 353 -10.59 18.26 -23.40
N GLY A 354 -9.45 17.75 -23.88
CA GLY A 354 -9.41 16.55 -24.74
C GLY A 354 -9.83 15.24 -24.07
N GLU A 355 -9.82 15.17 -22.73
CA GLU A 355 -10.24 13.98 -21.98
C GLU A 355 -11.68 14.05 -21.49
N ARG A 356 -12.36 15.20 -21.69
CA ARG A 356 -13.69 15.46 -21.12
C ARG A 356 -14.74 14.44 -21.52
N LEU A 357 -14.81 14.11 -22.81
CA LEU A 357 -15.77 13.13 -23.32
C LEU A 357 -15.48 11.72 -22.78
N ALA A 358 -14.21 11.34 -22.66
CA ALA A 358 -13.82 10.05 -22.09
C ALA A 358 -14.19 9.98 -20.59
N PHE A 359 -13.99 11.09 -19.87
CA PHE A 359 -14.40 11.21 -18.49
C PHE A 359 -15.91 11.11 -18.33
N GLU A 360 -16.71 11.79 -19.15
CA GLU A 360 -18.18 11.75 -19.04
C GLU A 360 -18.73 10.33 -19.25
N ARG A 361 -18.18 9.59 -20.21
CA ARG A 361 -18.52 8.17 -20.42
C ARG A 361 -18.14 7.31 -19.22
N ALA A 362 -16.90 7.43 -18.75
CA ALA A 362 -16.45 6.72 -17.56
C ALA A 362 -17.30 7.09 -16.33
N CYS A 363 -17.63 8.37 -16.14
CA CYS A 363 -18.45 8.86 -15.05
C CYS A 363 -19.82 8.19 -15.03
N ALA A 364 -20.52 8.15 -16.17
CA ALA A 364 -21.79 7.45 -16.28
C ALA A 364 -21.67 5.95 -15.94
N GLU A 365 -20.67 5.27 -16.49
CA GLU A 365 -20.42 3.85 -16.22
C GLU A 365 -20.15 3.57 -14.74
N ARG A 366 -19.28 4.34 -14.08
CA ARG A 366 -18.90 4.08 -12.68
C ARG A 366 -20.03 4.48 -11.72
N LEU A 367 -20.77 5.55 -11.99
CA LEU A 367 -21.93 5.92 -11.17
C LEU A 367 -23.06 4.89 -11.29
N ALA A 368 -23.24 4.25 -12.45
CA ALA A 368 -24.19 3.16 -12.60
C ALA A 368 -23.88 1.97 -11.67
N LEU A 369 -22.61 1.70 -11.37
CA LEU A 369 -22.20 0.65 -10.42
C LEU A 369 -22.67 0.93 -8.97
N LEU A 370 -22.96 2.19 -8.63
CA LEU A 370 -23.54 2.54 -7.32
C LEU A 370 -25.04 2.27 -7.23
N ALA A 371 -25.71 2.08 -8.37
CA ALA A 371 -27.14 1.82 -8.48
C ALA A 371 -27.46 0.36 -8.81
N ALA A 372 -26.58 -0.32 -9.56
CA ALA A 372 -26.77 -1.70 -10.01
C ALA A 372 -26.43 -2.74 -8.92
N ASP A 373 -26.97 -3.94 -9.09
CA ASP A 373 -26.55 -5.13 -8.33
C ASP A 373 -25.17 -5.63 -8.81
N PRO A 374 -24.39 -6.32 -7.96
CA PRO A 374 -22.98 -6.67 -8.23
C PRO A 374 -22.79 -7.36 -9.58
N VAL A 375 -21.89 -6.79 -10.40
CA VAL A 375 -21.61 -7.25 -11.76
C VAL A 375 -20.45 -8.26 -11.72
N ARG A 376 -20.72 -9.50 -12.17
CA ARG A 376 -19.70 -10.55 -12.29
C ARG A 376 -18.95 -10.40 -13.61
N THR A 377 -17.77 -9.83 -13.58
CA THR A 377 -16.88 -9.77 -14.75
C THR A 377 -15.62 -10.58 -14.50
N ALA A 378 -15.53 -11.78 -15.07
CA ALA A 378 -14.27 -12.51 -15.12
C ALA A 378 -13.34 -11.83 -16.13
N ARG A 379 -12.35 -11.08 -15.64
CA ARG A 379 -11.20 -10.65 -16.45
C ARG A 379 -9.97 -11.37 -15.94
N ALA A 380 -9.40 -12.24 -16.77
CA ALA A 380 -8.02 -12.68 -16.60
C ALA A 380 -7.11 -11.47 -16.88
N ALA A 381 -6.21 -11.16 -15.95
CA ALA A 381 -5.13 -10.22 -16.23
C ALA A 381 -4.15 -10.85 -17.24
N PRO A 382 -3.56 -10.07 -18.17
CA PRO A 382 -2.56 -10.55 -19.12
C PRO A 382 -1.27 -11.02 -18.43
#